data_AF-R7ZSK5-F1
#
_entry.id   AF-R7ZSK5-F1
#
_cell.length_a   1.000
_cell.length_b   1.000
_cell.length_c   1.000
_cell.angle_alpha   90.00
_cell.angle_beta   90.00
_cell.angle_gamma   90.00
#
_symmetry.space_group_name_H-M   'P 1'
#
loop_
_entity.id
_entity.type
_entity.pdbx_description
1 polymer ?
#
loop_
_entity_poly.entity_id
_entity_poly.type
_entity_poly.pdbx_seq_one_letter_code
_entity_poly.pdbx_strand_id
1 'polypeptide(L)'
;MTPTSAENPKPKFQNKHLLFAQLGAVLLGTLVLLIGVVPDLDDNNSSVAATLVLLLSVGLIYTIVARQIQPKAKQINQNNNPYHGLFFRGTVVLTSLLTLFGILGSFFVYIEHRNLFQAVGLAAAVIWIAVFLVYFMWSVYFYNINYGITDDDWERIYEQAERKRAGLFITENEQIEAPKYNPYRSQTFGLPPGTVRGMIAFTLLMGGMSLLITSFGSGYTGVDLVLLRQQFEFFETAFLMMIAFYFGDRSLKYISRRWNDPNATDASGTSPSLANSQSRRPLQTAPLDDIDLEDREFEKDESEFTETPPSSLTDQRNMLSASLDAVLVEQEGNEFNKANDMTYAKILSDMDIRIALEEFAGSTGIKLSLPVVKAVIAVESSGRGHLADGRAKILFEGHVFWRNLERLGESPQNYVKGNEDILFQKWTRAHYKGGSREYDRLERAISIHPQAAVYAASWGMFQILGENLDGYIKGRKYKDTEDFVKHQHESEYFHLLDFLEFIRSKTSRGNKLIDYISEGRSGDYDWEAFAFGYNGSGYAVSQYHTRMKVAYEKLKAQGI
;
A
#
# COMPACT_ATOMS: atom_id res chain seq x y z
N MET A 1 -8.46 -28.94 -65.98
CA MET A 1 -8.35 -27.96 -64.89
C MET A 1 -7.70 -28.65 -63.72
N THR A 2 -6.39 -28.54 -63.61
CA THR A 2 -5.57 -29.04 -62.49
C THR A 2 -5.56 -27.99 -61.37
N PRO A 3 -5.64 -28.38 -60.10
CA PRO A 3 -5.67 -27.43 -58.99
C PRO A 3 -4.25 -26.88 -58.79
N THR A 4 -4.10 -25.57 -58.92
CA THR A 4 -2.89 -24.85 -58.53
C THR A 4 -2.66 -25.00 -57.04
N SER A 5 -1.54 -25.64 -56.70
CA SER A 5 -1.00 -25.79 -55.35
C SER A 5 -0.85 -24.44 -54.66
N ALA A 6 -1.43 -24.31 -53.47
CA ALA A 6 -1.19 -23.20 -52.56
C ALA A 6 0.29 -23.18 -52.15
N GLU A 7 1.00 -22.16 -52.61
CA GLU A 7 2.39 -21.89 -52.22
C GLU A 7 2.39 -21.35 -50.77
N ASN A 8 2.96 -22.11 -49.83
CA ASN A 8 3.22 -21.63 -48.48
C ASN A 8 4.12 -20.37 -48.54
N PRO A 9 3.75 -19.23 -47.91
CA PRO A 9 4.59 -18.05 -47.94
C PRO A 9 5.81 -18.29 -47.05
N LYS A 10 6.98 -18.54 -47.67
CA LYS A 10 8.27 -18.54 -46.98
C LYS A 10 8.52 -17.15 -46.38
N PRO A 11 8.97 -17.03 -45.12
CA PRO A 11 9.29 -15.74 -44.52
C PRO A 11 10.43 -15.06 -45.30
N LYS A 12 10.15 -13.89 -45.87
CA LYS A 12 11.14 -13.05 -46.54
C LYS A 12 12.02 -12.37 -45.50
N PHE A 13 13.19 -12.93 -45.21
CA PHE A 13 14.28 -12.22 -44.53
C PHE A 13 14.72 -11.02 -45.39
N GLN A 14 14.26 -9.82 -45.04
CA GLN A 14 14.75 -8.59 -45.67
C GLN A 14 16.14 -8.25 -45.13
N ASN A 15 17.15 -8.30 -46.02
CA ASN A 15 18.55 -7.93 -45.79
C ASN A 15 19.31 -8.76 -44.73
N LYS A 16 19.54 -10.04 -45.04
CA LYS A 16 20.47 -10.92 -44.32
C LYS A 16 21.84 -10.26 -44.05
N HIS A 17 22.37 -9.50 -45.01
CA HIS A 17 23.66 -8.80 -44.84
C HIS A 17 23.64 -7.74 -43.74
N LEU A 18 22.53 -7.04 -43.52
CA LEU A 18 22.40 -6.04 -42.47
C LEU A 18 22.24 -6.71 -41.09
N LEU A 19 21.50 -7.81 -41.00
CA LEU A 19 21.44 -8.66 -39.80
C LEU A 19 22.83 -9.16 -39.42
N PHE A 20 23.57 -9.73 -40.38
CA PHE A 20 24.92 -10.24 -40.13
C PHE A 20 25.89 -9.12 -39.75
N ALA A 21 25.76 -7.92 -40.31
CA ALA A 21 26.55 -6.76 -39.91
C ALA A 21 26.23 -6.29 -38.48
N GLN A 22 24.95 -6.27 -38.09
CA GLN A 22 24.50 -5.89 -36.75
C GLN A 22 24.92 -6.92 -35.70
N LEU A 23 24.73 -8.22 -35.99
CA LEU A 23 25.22 -9.31 -35.15
C LEU A 23 26.74 -9.30 -35.03
N GLY A 24 27.44 -9.06 -36.14
CA GLY A 24 28.89 -8.93 -36.18
C GLY A 24 29.40 -7.74 -35.35
N ALA A 25 28.72 -6.60 -35.38
CA ALA A 25 29.07 -5.43 -34.58
C ALA A 25 28.89 -5.69 -33.08
N VAL A 26 27.80 -6.36 -32.68
CA VAL A 26 27.58 -6.75 -31.27
C VAL A 26 28.66 -7.74 -30.81
N LEU A 27 28.95 -8.77 -31.63
CA LEU A 27 30.00 -9.75 -31.34
C LEU A 27 31.39 -9.11 -31.21
N LEU A 28 31.72 -8.17 -32.09
CA LEU A 28 32.97 -7.42 -32.05
C LEU A 28 33.05 -6.55 -30.79
N GLY A 29 31.96 -5.87 -30.43
CA GLY A 29 31.86 -5.06 -29.21
C GLY A 29 32.04 -5.89 -27.94
N THR A 30 31.45 -7.08 -27.87
CA THR A 30 31.71 -8.04 -26.78
C THR A 30 33.15 -8.44 -26.68
N LEU A 31 33.77 -8.75 -27.81
CA LEU A 31 35.14 -9.22 -27.85
C LEU A 31 36.10 -8.13 -27.37
N VAL A 32 35.87 -6.89 -27.77
CA VAL A 32 36.65 -5.73 -27.30
C VAL A 32 36.50 -5.52 -25.79
N LEU A 33 35.29 -5.65 -25.25
CA LEU A 33 35.05 -5.54 -23.81
C LEU A 33 35.70 -6.68 -23.02
N LEU A 34 35.57 -7.92 -23.49
CA LEU A 34 36.13 -9.11 -22.85
C LEU A 34 37.66 -9.15 -22.88
N ILE A 35 38.30 -8.65 -23.94
CA ILE A 35 39.76 -8.66 -24.07
C ILE A 35 40.41 -7.39 -23.51
N GLY A 36 39.75 -6.24 -23.64
CA GLY A 36 40.34 -4.95 -23.32
C GLY A 36 40.02 -4.42 -21.92
N VAL A 37 38.88 -4.79 -21.34
CA VAL A 37 38.40 -4.19 -20.08
C VAL A 37 38.40 -5.21 -18.94
N VAL A 38 37.95 -6.44 -19.20
CA VAL A 38 37.83 -7.49 -18.18
C VAL A 38 39.17 -7.88 -17.53
N PRO A 39 40.31 -7.96 -18.25
CA PRO A 39 41.59 -8.33 -17.63
C PRO A 39 42.22 -7.26 -16.73
N ASP A 40 41.82 -6.00 -16.87
CA ASP A 40 42.28 -4.88 -16.02
C ASP A 40 41.48 -4.76 -14.71
N LEU A 41 40.50 -5.65 -14.50
CA LEU A 41 39.73 -5.76 -13.27
C LEU A 41 40.43 -6.72 -12.29
N ASP A 42 40.37 -6.42 -10.99
CA ASP A 42 40.87 -7.32 -9.94
C ASP A 42 40.38 -8.77 -10.17
N ASP A 43 41.26 -9.75 -9.91
CA ASP A 43 41.03 -11.18 -10.22
C ASP A 43 39.72 -11.74 -9.65
N ASN A 44 39.22 -11.18 -8.54
CA ASN A 44 37.94 -11.57 -7.94
C ASN A 44 36.69 -11.09 -8.72
N ASN A 45 36.82 -10.02 -9.52
CA ASN A 45 35.70 -9.36 -10.20
C ASN A 45 35.70 -9.61 -11.72
N SER A 46 36.81 -10.07 -12.29
CA SER A 46 36.97 -10.32 -13.73
C SER A 46 35.97 -11.37 -14.25
N SER A 47 35.75 -12.45 -13.49
CA SER A 47 34.80 -13.52 -13.83
C SER A 47 33.34 -13.06 -13.85
N VAL A 48 32.95 -12.22 -12.89
CA VAL A 48 31.60 -11.64 -12.79
C VAL A 48 31.37 -10.64 -13.92
N ALA A 49 32.33 -9.76 -14.19
CA ALA A 49 32.27 -8.80 -15.27
C ALA A 49 32.16 -9.47 -16.65
N ALA A 50 32.94 -10.52 -16.89
CA ALA A 50 32.86 -11.31 -18.12
C ALA A 50 31.46 -11.91 -18.34
N THR A 51 30.89 -12.46 -17.27
CA THR A 51 29.56 -13.09 -17.31
C THR A 51 28.46 -12.06 -17.63
N LEU A 52 28.57 -10.86 -17.06
CA LEU A 52 27.60 -9.78 -17.25
C LEU A 52 27.65 -9.19 -18.66
N VAL A 53 28.85 -9.02 -19.22
CA VAL A 53 29.07 -8.61 -20.61
C VAL A 53 28.49 -9.64 -21.59
N LEU A 54 28.67 -10.93 -21.32
CA LEU A 54 28.10 -12.00 -22.14
C LEU A 54 26.56 -11.98 -22.12
N LEU A 55 25.94 -11.83 -20.94
CA LEU A 55 24.47 -11.80 -20.79
C LEU A 55 23.83 -10.63 -21.53
N LEU A 56 24.39 -9.42 -21.40
CA LEU A 56 23.89 -8.23 -22.11
C LEU A 56 23.92 -8.42 -23.63
N SER A 57 24.91 -9.15 -24.10
CA SER A 57 25.17 -9.33 -25.53
C SER A 57 24.26 -10.39 -26.14
N VAL A 58 23.97 -11.45 -25.39
CA VAL A 58 22.89 -12.40 -25.72
C VAL A 58 21.54 -11.69 -25.78
N GLY A 59 21.25 -10.77 -24.85
CA GLY A 59 20.02 -9.97 -24.86
C GLY A 59 19.89 -9.05 -26.08
N LEU A 60 20.98 -8.39 -26.46
CA LEU A 60 21.05 -7.56 -27.68
C LEU A 60 20.86 -8.38 -28.95
N ILE A 61 21.53 -9.53 -29.04
CA ILE A 61 21.38 -10.48 -30.16
C ILE A 61 19.92 -10.95 -30.26
N TYR A 62 19.32 -11.35 -29.15
CA TYR A 62 17.92 -11.77 -29.11
C TYR A 62 16.98 -10.66 -29.60
N THR A 63 17.19 -9.42 -29.17
CA THR A 63 16.35 -8.28 -29.56
C THR A 63 16.46 -7.96 -31.05
N ILE A 64 17.66 -8.01 -31.63
CA ILE A 64 17.89 -7.81 -33.07
C ILE A 64 17.23 -8.91 -33.89
N VAL A 65 17.37 -10.15 -33.45
CA VAL A 65 16.79 -11.32 -34.12
C VAL A 65 15.26 -11.29 -34.03
N ALA A 66 14.69 -11.03 -32.85
CA ALA A 66 13.24 -10.92 -32.65
C ALA A 66 12.64 -9.81 -33.52
N ARG A 67 13.32 -8.66 -33.63
CA ARG A 67 12.87 -7.52 -34.45
C ARG A 67 12.88 -7.82 -35.95
N GLN A 68 13.72 -8.73 -36.43
CA GLN A 68 13.78 -9.11 -37.84
C GLN A 68 12.95 -10.36 -38.19
N ILE A 69 12.67 -11.22 -37.21
CA ILE A 69 11.84 -12.42 -37.40
C ILE A 69 10.35 -12.08 -37.28
N GLN A 70 9.98 -10.97 -36.63
CA GLN A 70 8.59 -10.49 -36.66
C GLN A 70 8.16 -10.22 -38.11
N PRO A 71 7.18 -10.95 -38.66
CA PRO A 71 6.66 -10.65 -39.98
C PRO A 71 6.10 -9.23 -39.93
N LYS A 72 6.56 -8.35 -40.83
CA LYS A 72 5.84 -7.10 -41.08
C LYS A 72 4.46 -7.50 -41.60
N ALA A 73 3.48 -7.55 -40.70
CA ALA A 73 2.08 -7.53 -41.07
C ALA A 73 1.93 -6.39 -42.09
N LYS A 74 1.36 -6.74 -43.23
CA LYS A 74 1.28 -5.90 -44.42
C LYS A 74 0.54 -4.62 -44.02
N GLN A 75 1.29 -3.53 -43.79
CA GLN A 75 0.73 -2.22 -43.47
C GLN A 75 -0.06 -1.69 -44.67
N ILE A 76 -1.32 -2.11 -44.80
CA ILE A 76 -2.35 -1.38 -45.53
C ILE A 76 -3.54 -1.30 -44.57
N ASN A 77 -3.33 -0.59 -43.46
CA ASN A 77 -4.40 -0.28 -42.52
C ASN A 77 -4.91 1.12 -42.87
N GLN A 78 -6.03 1.19 -43.61
CA GLN A 78 -6.58 2.44 -44.16
C GLN A 78 -7.10 3.39 -43.07
N ASN A 79 -7.26 2.89 -41.83
CA ASN A 79 -7.67 3.63 -40.64
C ASN A 79 -6.70 3.44 -39.46
N ASN A 80 -5.39 3.54 -39.72
CA ASN A 80 -4.38 3.52 -38.67
C ASN A 80 -4.66 4.67 -37.69
N ASN A 81 -4.94 4.37 -36.42
CA ASN A 81 -5.12 5.38 -35.38
C ASN A 81 -3.87 6.29 -35.38
N PRO A 82 -4.01 7.61 -35.57
CA PRO A 82 -2.86 8.52 -35.73
C PRO A 82 -1.91 8.48 -34.54
N TYR A 83 -2.40 8.06 -33.38
CA TYR A 83 -1.63 7.97 -32.14
C TYR A 83 -0.79 6.69 -32.04
N HIS A 84 -1.07 5.62 -32.80
CA HIS A 84 -0.30 4.36 -32.73
C HIS A 84 1.20 4.59 -33.03
N GLY A 85 1.49 5.35 -34.10
CA GLY A 85 2.86 5.68 -34.48
C GLY A 85 3.58 6.55 -33.45
N LEU A 86 2.89 7.55 -32.89
CA LEU A 86 3.45 8.45 -31.88
C LEU A 86 3.72 7.68 -30.57
N PHE A 87 2.77 6.85 -30.16
CA PHE A 87 2.79 6.15 -28.90
C PHE A 87 3.91 5.10 -28.87
N PHE A 88 3.97 4.19 -29.85
CA PHE A 88 5.00 3.15 -29.85
C PHE A 88 6.39 3.66 -30.25
N ARG A 89 6.52 4.58 -31.23
CA ARG A 89 7.83 5.13 -31.58
C ARG A 89 8.37 6.04 -30.48
N GLY A 90 7.50 6.85 -29.87
CA GLY A 90 7.85 7.72 -28.74
C GLY A 90 8.31 6.92 -27.54
N THR A 91 7.56 5.89 -27.12
CA THR A 91 7.95 5.01 -26.01
C THR A 91 9.27 4.31 -26.30
N VAL A 92 9.49 3.77 -27.50
CA VAL A 92 10.77 3.11 -27.85
C VAL A 92 11.95 4.08 -27.83
N VAL A 93 11.79 5.31 -28.34
CA VAL A 93 12.85 6.31 -28.28
C VAL A 93 13.16 6.70 -26.84
N LEU A 94 12.12 6.98 -26.04
CA LEU A 94 12.25 7.34 -24.64
C LEU A 94 12.92 6.25 -23.81
N THR A 95 12.51 4.99 -23.98
CA THR A 95 13.07 3.86 -23.23
C THR A 95 14.49 3.56 -23.67
N SER A 96 14.78 3.65 -24.97
CA SER A 96 16.16 3.51 -25.48
C SER A 96 17.08 4.59 -24.92
N LEU A 97 16.62 5.85 -24.85
CA LEU A 97 17.37 6.95 -24.25
C LEU A 97 17.56 6.74 -22.75
N LEU A 98 16.50 6.36 -22.02
CA LEU A 98 16.56 6.10 -20.59
C LEU A 98 17.54 4.97 -20.26
N THR A 99 17.49 3.86 -21.01
CA THR A 99 18.43 2.75 -20.86
C THR A 99 19.86 3.17 -21.20
N LEU A 100 20.06 3.95 -22.28
CA LEU A 100 21.38 4.48 -22.64
C LEU A 100 21.96 5.37 -21.52
N PHE A 101 21.17 6.32 -21.02
CA PHE A 101 21.58 7.18 -19.90
C PHE A 101 21.79 6.39 -18.62
N GLY A 102 21.00 5.34 -18.36
CA GLY A 102 21.19 4.43 -17.24
C GLY A 102 22.51 3.67 -17.31
N ILE A 103 22.86 3.14 -18.49
CA ILE A 103 24.13 2.44 -18.73
C ILE A 103 25.30 3.42 -18.63
N LEU A 104 25.20 4.61 -19.22
CA LEU A 104 26.23 5.64 -19.11
C LEU A 104 26.42 6.10 -17.66
N GLY A 105 25.32 6.35 -16.93
CA GLY A 105 25.34 6.71 -15.51
C GLY A 105 25.95 5.61 -14.64
N SER A 106 25.58 4.35 -14.89
CA SER A 106 26.19 3.17 -14.26
C SER A 106 27.71 3.11 -14.51
N PHE A 107 28.13 3.37 -15.75
CA PHE A 107 29.54 3.41 -16.13
C PHE A 107 30.31 4.57 -15.44
N PHE A 108 29.71 5.75 -15.33
CA PHE A 108 30.29 6.87 -14.58
C PHE A 108 30.44 6.55 -13.09
N VAL A 109 29.40 5.98 -12.46
CA VAL A 109 29.45 5.51 -11.06
C VAL A 109 30.57 4.49 -10.88
N TYR A 110 30.71 3.56 -11.82
CA TYR A 110 31.80 2.59 -11.79
C TYR A 110 33.19 3.24 -11.84
N ILE A 111 33.40 4.19 -12.76
CA ILE A 111 34.69 4.91 -12.87
C ILE A 111 35.00 5.72 -11.61
N GLU A 112 34.01 6.44 -11.09
CA GLU A 112 34.21 7.38 -9.99
C GLU A 112 34.36 6.66 -8.64
N HIS A 113 33.51 5.66 -8.37
CA HIS A 113 33.43 5.01 -7.06
C HIS A 113 34.19 3.67 -7.02
N ARG A 114 34.69 3.19 -8.16
CA ARG A 114 35.31 1.85 -8.35
C ARG A 114 34.50 0.70 -7.76
N ASN A 115 33.18 0.87 -7.71
CA ASN A 115 32.25 -0.05 -7.09
C ASN A 115 31.32 -0.66 -8.14
N LEU A 116 31.60 -1.91 -8.51
CA LEU A 116 30.81 -2.65 -9.50
C LEU A 116 29.36 -2.84 -9.07
N PHE A 117 29.12 -3.05 -7.77
CA PHE A 117 27.80 -3.36 -7.25
C PHE A 117 26.86 -2.15 -7.30
N GLN A 118 27.35 -0.95 -6.98
CA GLN A 118 26.57 0.28 -7.13
C GLN A 118 26.21 0.54 -8.60
N ALA A 119 27.16 0.31 -9.51
CA ALA A 119 26.93 0.44 -10.94
C ALA A 119 25.86 -0.55 -11.43
N VAL A 120 25.95 -1.83 -11.03
CA VAL A 120 24.99 -2.87 -11.41
C VAL A 120 23.61 -2.62 -10.81
N GLY A 121 23.54 -2.19 -9.54
CA GLY A 121 22.27 -1.82 -8.90
C GLY A 121 21.57 -0.68 -9.66
N LEU A 122 22.29 0.42 -9.91
CA LEU A 122 21.75 1.54 -10.69
C LEU A 122 21.28 1.11 -12.09
N ALA A 123 22.07 0.28 -12.79
CA ALA A 123 21.68 -0.24 -14.10
C ALA A 123 20.40 -1.09 -14.01
N ALA A 124 20.30 -1.98 -13.01
CA ALA A 124 19.13 -2.83 -12.80
C ALA A 124 17.85 -2.01 -12.56
N ALA A 125 17.92 -0.97 -11.72
CA ALA A 125 16.79 -0.07 -11.47
C ALA A 125 16.36 0.68 -12.75
N VAL A 126 17.30 1.26 -13.49
CA VAL A 126 16.96 2.03 -14.70
C VAL A 126 16.42 1.13 -15.82
N ILE A 127 16.99 -0.06 -16.00
CA ILE A 127 16.48 -1.07 -16.95
C ILE A 127 15.07 -1.49 -16.55
N TRP A 128 14.82 -1.73 -15.26
CA TRP A 128 13.48 -2.07 -14.80
C TRP A 128 12.47 -0.96 -15.08
N ILE A 129 12.79 0.30 -14.79
CA ILE A 129 11.91 1.44 -15.09
C ILE A 129 11.61 1.52 -16.59
N ALA A 130 12.59 1.25 -17.46
CA ALA A 130 12.38 1.21 -18.89
C ALA A 130 11.42 0.08 -19.30
N VAL A 131 11.61 -1.15 -18.78
CA VAL A 131 10.72 -2.30 -19.04
C VAL A 131 9.31 -2.02 -18.55
N PHE A 132 9.18 -1.49 -17.33
CA PHE A 132 7.92 -1.07 -16.75
C PHE A 132 7.20 -0.07 -17.66
N LEU A 133 7.91 0.96 -18.14
CA LEU A 133 7.32 2.00 -18.97
C LEU A 133 6.81 1.43 -20.30
N VAL A 134 7.56 0.51 -20.92
CA VAL A 134 7.10 -0.20 -22.14
C VAL A 134 5.80 -0.95 -21.87
N TYR A 135 5.76 -1.74 -20.80
CA TYR A 135 4.59 -2.54 -20.46
C TYR A 135 3.38 -1.68 -20.09
N PHE A 136 3.59 -0.64 -19.27
CA PHE A 136 2.52 0.29 -18.86
C PHE A 136 1.92 1.00 -20.06
N MET A 137 2.77 1.50 -20.97
CA MET A 137 2.32 2.13 -22.20
C MET A 137 1.55 1.14 -23.07
N TRP A 138 2.13 -0.03 -23.34
CA TRP A 138 1.42 -1.08 -24.11
C TRP A 138 0.04 -1.40 -23.50
N SER A 139 -0.05 -1.54 -22.18
CA SER A 139 -1.31 -1.84 -21.49
C SER A 139 -2.34 -0.73 -21.68
N VAL A 140 -1.94 0.53 -21.52
CA VAL A 140 -2.82 1.69 -21.74
C VAL A 140 -3.30 1.75 -23.18
N TYR A 141 -2.42 1.52 -24.16
CA TYR A 141 -2.81 1.45 -25.55
C TYR A 141 -3.81 0.30 -25.79
N PHE A 142 -3.47 -0.90 -25.35
CA PHE A 142 -4.27 -2.09 -25.59
C PHE A 142 -5.70 -1.96 -25.04
N TYR A 143 -5.85 -1.48 -23.79
CA TYR A 143 -7.18 -1.39 -23.17
C TYR A 143 -7.91 -0.08 -23.47
N ASN A 144 -7.25 1.07 -23.43
CA ASN A 144 -7.94 2.36 -23.58
C ASN A 144 -8.11 2.80 -25.02
N ILE A 145 -7.17 2.42 -25.89
CA ILE A 145 -7.17 2.85 -27.30
C ILE A 145 -7.73 1.72 -28.17
N ASN A 146 -7.33 0.48 -27.92
CA ASN A 146 -7.76 -0.70 -28.68
C ASN A 146 -8.95 -1.45 -28.07
N TYR A 147 -9.48 -1.00 -26.93
CA TYR A 147 -10.62 -1.61 -26.23
C TYR A 147 -10.44 -3.09 -25.84
N GLY A 148 -9.20 -3.53 -25.64
CA GLY A 148 -8.88 -4.87 -25.17
C GLY A 148 -8.84 -5.95 -26.27
N ILE A 149 -8.85 -5.55 -27.54
CA ILE A 149 -8.72 -6.47 -28.69
C ILE A 149 -7.44 -6.17 -29.49
N THR A 150 -6.94 -7.18 -30.20
CA THR A 150 -5.68 -7.05 -30.94
C THR A 150 -5.85 -6.24 -32.23
N ASP A 151 -4.75 -5.71 -32.77
CA ASP A 151 -4.78 -5.01 -34.07
C ASP A 151 -5.28 -5.93 -35.21
N ASP A 152 -4.97 -7.24 -35.14
CA ASP A 152 -5.43 -8.25 -36.09
C ASP A 152 -6.96 -8.46 -36.01
N ASP A 153 -7.54 -8.41 -34.80
CA ASP A 153 -8.98 -8.51 -34.61
C ASP A 153 -9.71 -7.28 -35.17
N TRP A 154 -9.13 -6.09 -35.00
CA TRP A 154 -9.64 -4.87 -35.64
C TRP A 154 -9.63 -4.97 -37.17
N GLU A 155 -8.56 -5.51 -37.77
CA GLU A 155 -8.49 -5.72 -39.22
C GLU A 155 -9.61 -6.65 -39.70
N ARG A 156 -9.85 -7.75 -38.98
CA ARG A 156 -10.97 -8.68 -39.28
C ARG A 156 -12.33 -7.99 -39.17
N ILE A 157 -12.56 -7.18 -38.14
CA ILE A 157 -13.81 -6.42 -37.96
C ILE A 157 -14.03 -5.45 -39.13
N TYR A 158 -12.98 -4.74 -39.56
CA TYR A 158 -13.06 -3.83 -40.70
C TYR A 158 -13.32 -4.57 -42.02
N GLU A 159 -12.61 -5.68 -42.27
CA GLU A 159 -12.86 -6.52 -43.44
C GLU A 159 -14.31 -7.04 -43.47
N GLN A 160 -14.85 -7.46 -42.33
CA GLN A 160 -16.24 -7.91 -42.23
C GLN A 160 -17.23 -6.78 -42.49
N ALA A 161 -16.98 -5.58 -41.94
CA ALA A 161 -17.80 -4.41 -42.20
C ALA A 161 -17.79 -4.03 -43.69
N GLU A 162 -16.64 -4.16 -44.35
CA GLU A 162 -16.48 -3.88 -45.78
C GLU A 162 -17.17 -4.94 -46.66
N ARG A 163 -17.05 -6.23 -46.32
CA ARG A 163 -17.79 -7.33 -46.98
C ARG A 163 -19.30 -7.18 -46.81
N LYS A 164 -19.78 -6.75 -45.64
CA LYS A 164 -21.21 -6.41 -45.41
C LYS A 164 -21.65 -5.24 -46.29
N ARG A 165 -20.84 -4.18 -46.42
CA ARG A 165 -21.12 -3.05 -47.34
C ARG A 165 -21.14 -3.50 -48.80
N ALA A 166 -20.32 -4.48 -49.17
CA ALA A 166 -20.28 -5.09 -50.51
C ALA A 166 -21.39 -6.12 -50.77
N GLY A 167 -22.27 -6.41 -49.80
CA GLY A 167 -23.40 -7.33 -49.96
C GLY A 167 -23.05 -8.82 -49.90
N LEU A 168 -21.88 -9.18 -49.37
CA LEU A 168 -21.46 -10.57 -49.20
C LEU A 168 -22.01 -11.16 -47.89
N PHE A 169 -22.47 -12.41 -47.92
CA PHE A 169 -22.98 -13.11 -46.74
C PHE A 169 -21.84 -13.52 -45.79
N ILE A 170 -22.00 -13.22 -44.51
CA ILE A 170 -21.10 -13.63 -43.42
C ILE A 170 -21.88 -14.58 -42.52
N THR A 171 -21.31 -15.73 -42.19
CA THR A 171 -21.89 -16.71 -41.26
C THR A 171 -21.87 -16.15 -39.83
N GLU A 172 -22.92 -16.43 -39.03
CA GLU A 172 -23.02 -15.93 -37.64
C GLU A 172 -21.80 -16.27 -36.77
N ASN A 173 -21.18 -17.42 -37.00
CA ASN A 173 -19.98 -17.86 -36.26
C ASN A 173 -18.70 -17.09 -36.61
N GLU A 174 -18.68 -16.34 -37.71
CA GLU A 174 -17.53 -15.51 -38.09
C GLU A 174 -17.69 -14.05 -37.64
N GLN A 175 -18.89 -13.63 -37.23
CA GLN A 175 -19.16 -12.22 -36.97
C GLN A 175 -18.54 -11.73 -35.66
N ILE A 176 -17.53 -10.87 -35.75
CA ILE A 176 -16.90 -10.21 -34.59
C ILE A 176 -17.50 -8.80 -34.47
N GLU A 177 -18.17 -8.52 -33.37
CA GLU A 177 -18.77 -7.20 -33.14
C GLU A 177 -17.72 -6.21 -32.60
N ALA A 178 -17.71 -5.00 -33.16
CA ALA A 178 -16.77 -3.95 -32.72
C ALA A 178 -17.09 -3.51 -31.28
N PRO A 179 -16.14 -3.60 -30.34
CA PRO A 179 -16.35 -3.14 -28.98
C PRO A 179 -16.54 -1.61 -28.98
N LYS A 180 -17.59 -1.15 -28.29
CA LYS A 180 -17.93 0.29 -28.20
C LYS A 180 -17.13 1.04 -27.15
N TYR A 181 -16.59 0.32 -26.16
CA TYR A 181 -15.88 0.90 -25.02
C TYR A 181 -14.92 -0.11 -24.42
N ASN A 182 -13.91 0.39 -23.71
CA ASN A 182 -13.02 -0.41 -22.88
C ASN A 182 -13.84 -1.14 -21.79
N PRO A 183 -13.75 -2.48 -21.68
CA PRO A 183 -14.39 -3.26 -20.61
C PRO A 183 -14.02 -2.80 -19.19
N TYR A 184 -12.79 -2.29 -19.00
CA TYR A 184 -12.25 -1.90 -17.71
C TYR A 184 -12.29 -0.39 -17.47
N ARG A 185 -13.12 0.36 -18.20
CA ARG A 185 -13.16 1.84 -18.12
C ARG A 185 -13.39 2.42 -16.71
N SER A 186 -14.03 1.67 -15.82
CA SER A 186 -14.28 2.07 -14.42
C SER A 186 -13.11 1.74 -13.49
N GLN A 187 -12.12 0.99 -13.95
CA GLN A 187 -10.94 0.61 -13.20
C GLN A 187 -9.83 1.65 -13.36
N THR A 188 -8.85 1.64 -12.44
CA THR A 188 -7.72 2.58 -12.46
C THR A 188 -6.95 2.51 -13.78
N PHE A 189 -6.77 3.66 -14.42
CA PHE A 189 -6.18 3.79 -15.77
C PHE A 189 -6.89 2.99 -16.87
N GLY A 190 -8.10 2.49 -16.64
CA GLY A 190 -8.80 1.63 -17.59
C GLY A 190 -8.14 0.26 -17.79
N LEU A 191 -7.41 -0.24 -16.80
CA LEU A 191 -6.68 -1.51 -16.88
C LEU A 191 -7.43 -2.62 -16.11
N PRO A 192 -7.19 -3.91 -16.44
CA PRO A 192 -7.75 -5.01 -15.67
C PRO A 192 -7.47 -4.88 -14.16
N PRO A 193 -8.41 -5.35 -13.31
CA PRO A 193 -8.21 -5.34 -11.88
C PRO A 193 -6.93 -6.12 -11.52
N GLY A 194 -6.09 -5.52 -10.68
CA GLY A 194 -4.81 -6.11 -10.28
C GLY A 194 -3.59 -5.70 -11.11
N THR A 195 -3.75 -5.22 -12.36
CA THR A 195 -2.60 -4.84 -13.22
C THR A 195 -1.77 -3.71 -12.60
N VAL A 196 -2.41 -2.63 -12.14
CA VAL A 196 -1.72 -1.50 -11.49
C VAL A 196 -1.04 -1.91 -10.19
N ARG A 197 -1.69 -2.80 -9.42
CA ARG A 197 -1.15 -3.30 -8.15
C ARG A 197 0.08 -4.17 -8.38
N GLY A 198 0.00 -5.10 -9.33
CA GLY A 198 1.13 -5.95 -9.72
C GLY A 198 2.30 -5.12 -10.23
N MET A 199 2.03 -4.13 -11.08
CA MET A 199 3.03 -3.18 -11.56
C MET A 199 3.77 -2.44 -10.44
N ILE A 200 3.06 -1.97 -9.41
CA ILE A 200 3.67 -1.35 -8.22
C ILE A 200 4.46 -2.37 -7.41
N ALA A 201 3.90 -3.56 -7.15
CA ALA A 201 4.55 -4.60 -6.36
C ALA A 201 5.87 -5.07 -6.98
N PHE A 202 5.88 -5.33 -8.30
CA PHE A 202 7.11 -5.69 -9.02
C PHE A 202 8.13 -4.54 -9.04
N THR A 203 7.67 -3.29 -9.09
CA THR A 203 8.57 -2.13 -9.03
C THR A 203 9.22 -1.95 -7.66
N LEU A 204 8.47 -2.19 -6.59
CA LEU A 204 9.03 -2.22 -5.24
C LEU A 204 10.02 -3.38 -5.07
N LEU A 205 9.70 -4.57 -5.59
CA LEU A 205 10.60 -5.72 -5.56
C LEU A 205 11.92 -5.43 -6.28
N MET A 206 11.85 -4.92 -7.51
CA MET A 206 13.04 -4.63 -8.31
C MET A 206 13.84 -3.45 -7.75
N GLY A 207 13.16 -2.46 -7.14
CA GLY A 207 13.80 -1.39 -6.38
C GLY A 207 14.57 -1.91 -5.16
N GLY A 208 13.94 -2.79 -4.37
CA GLY A 208 14.58 -3.45 -3.23
C GLY A 208 15.77 -4.33 -3.65
N MET A 209 15.64 -5.10 -4.73
CA MET A 209 16.76 -5.89 -5.29
C MET A 209 17.89 -5.00 -5.78
N SER A 210 17.61 -3.88 -6.45
CA SER A 210 18.62 -2.91 -6.84
C SER A 210 19.39 -2.36 -5.64
N LEU A 211 18.68 -2.06 -4.55
CA LEU A 211 19.28 -1.55 -3.32
C LEU A 211 20.13 -2.63 -2.62
N LEU A 212 19.67 -3.89 -2.64
CA LEU A 212 20.43 -5.07 -2.21
C LEU A 212 21.73 -5.22 -2.98
N ILE A 213 21.67 -5.14 -4.31
CA ILE A 213 22.86 -5.26 -5.15
C ILE A 213 23.84 -4.14 -4.79
N THR A 214 23.40 -2.89 -4.77
CA THR A 214 24.20 -1.71 -4.37
C THR A 214 24.87 -1.90 -3.01
N SER A 215 24.19 -2.60 -2.09
CA SER A 215 24.69 -2.81 -0.74
C SER A 215 25.91 -3.73 -0.64
N PHE A 216 26.08 -4.69 -1.53
CA PHE A 216 27.17 -5.67 -1.44
C PHE A 216 28.57 -5.08 -1.68
N GLY A 217 28.67 -3.95 -2.39
CA GLY A 217 29.96 -3.35 -2.71
C GLY A 217 30.42 -2.22 -1.79
N SER A 218 29.57 -1.81 -0.84
CA SER A 218 29.80 -0.58 -0.07
C SER A 218 30.18 -0.95 1.37
N GLY A 219 31.36 -0.52 1.81
CA GLY A 219 31.75 -0.61 3.22
C GLY A 219 30.98 0.41 4.05
N TYR A 220 29.71 0.14 4.34
CA TYR A 220 28.88 1.04 5.13
C TYR A 220 29.40 1.11 6.57
N THR A 221 29.56 2.33 7.09
CA THR A 221 29.94 2.54 8.50
C THR A 221 28.80 3.23 9.24
N GLY A 222 28.48 2.74 10.45
CA GLY A 222 27.57 3.37 11.41
C GLY A 222 26.26 3.90 10.82
N VAL A 223 26.24 5.20 10.52
CA VAL A 223 25.06 5.96 10.06
C VAL A 223 24.55 5.47 8.69
N ASP A 224 25.44 5.10 7.78
CA ASP A 224 25.04 4.67 6.43
C ASP A 224 24.36 3.30 6.45
N LEU A 225 24.75 2.44 7.39
CA LEU A 225 24.15 1.11 7.58
C LEU A 225 22.73 1.23 8.15
N VAL A 226 22.48 2.21 9.02
CA VAL A 226 21.16 2.50 9.57
C VAL A 226 20.22 3.03 8.49
N LEU A 227 20.69 3.96 7.67
CA LEU A 227 19.91 4.50 6.54
C LEU A 227 19.56 3.40 5.54
N LEU A 228 20.53 2.55 5.20
CA LEU A 228 20.32 1.44 4.29
C LEU A 228 19.29 0.44 4.84
N ARG A 229 19.36 0.13 6.13
CA ARG A 229 18.39 -0.73 6.80
C ARG A 229 16.98 -0.15 6.76
N GLN A 230 16.82 1.16 7.02
CA GLN A 230 15.53 1.84 6.90
C GLN A 230 14.97 1.76 5.47
N GLN A 231 15.82 1.90 4.46
CA GLN A 231 15.42 1.77 3.06
C GLN A 231 14.95 0.34 2.77
N PHE A 232 15.65 -0.69 3.25
CA PHE A 232 15.19 -2.09 3.12
C PHE A 232 13.87 -2.34 3.85
N GLU A 233 13.73 -1.88 5.09
CA GLU A 233 12.49 -2.03 5.87
C GLU A 233 11.30 -1.35 5.18
N PHE A 234 11.51 -0.21 4.53
CA PHE A 234 10.49 0.43 3.70
C PHE A 234 10.08 -0.45 2.51
N PHE A 235 11.04 -0.94 1.71
CA PHE A 235 10.73 -1.78 0.55
C PHE A 235 10.08 -3.11 0.95
N GLU A 236 10.52 -3.71 2.06
CA GLU A 236 9.94 -4.92 2.63
C GLU A 236 8.49 -4.68 3.06
N THR A 237 8.25 -3.63 3.87
CA THR A 237 6.91 -3.32 4.37
C THR A 237 5.97 -2.98 3.22
N ALA A 238 6.43 -2.17 2.25
CA ALA A 238 5.64 -1.81 1.08
C ALA A 238 5.32 -3.04 0.22
N PHE A 239 6.28 -3.94 0.02
CA PHE A 239 6.08 -5.18 -0.73
C PHE A 239 5.11 -6.13 -0.01
N LEU A 240 5.27 -6.33 1.30
CA LEU A 240 4.37 -7.17 2.10
C LEU A 240 2.94 -6.60 2.13
N MET A 241 2.79 -5.29 2.28
CA MET A 241 1.48 -4.63 2.23
C MET A 241 0.81 -4.82 0.86
N MET A 242 1.59 -4.74 -0.23
CA MET A 242 1.08 -4.98 -1.58
C MET A 242 0.69 -6.45 -1.82
N ILE A 243 1.45 -7.41 -1.29
CA ILE A 243 1.08 -8.84 -1.31
C ILE A 243 -0.17 -9.09 -0.48
N ALA A 244 -0.28 -8.49 0.71
CA ALA A 244 -1.46 -8.54 1.57
C ALA A 244 -2.72 -8.10 0.82
N PHE A 245 -2.60 -7.02 0.07
CA PHE A 245 -3.67 -6.43 -0.71
C PHE A 245 -4.02 -7.25 -1.97
N TYR A 246 -3.10 -8.07 -2.47
CA TYR A 246 -3.32 -8.89 -3.67
C TYR A 246 -3.85 -10.29 -3.34
N PHE A 247 -3.33 -10.93 -2.29
CA PHE A 247 -3.60 -12.34 -1.97
C PHE A 247 -4.31 -12.52 -0.61
N GLY A 248 -4.69 -11.44 0.07
CA GLY A 248 -5.29 -11.46 1.40
C GLY A 248 -4.34 -11.91 2.52
N ASP A 249 -4.82 -11.87 3.76
CA ASP A 249 -4.02 -12.13 4.98
C ASP A 249 -3.47 -13.58 5.09
N ARG A 250 -4.03 -14.55 4.35
CA ARG A 250 -3.55 -15.96 4.40
C ARG A 250 -2.22 -16.17 3.69
N SER A 251 -2.00 -15.50 2.56
CA SER A 251 -0.74 -15.60 1.80
C SER A 251 0.46 -15.02 2.55
N LEU A 252 0.25 -13.90 3.26
CA LEU A 252 1.23 -13.31 4.15
C LEU A 252 1.61 -14.25 5.29
N LYS A 253 0.62 -14.93 5.90
CA LYS A 253 0.89 -15.94 6.95
C LYS A 253 1.75 -17.09 6.41
N TYR A 254 1.57 -17.47 5.15
CA TYR A 254 2.36 -18.53 4.52
C TYR A 254 3.81 -18.07 4.23
N ILE A 255 3.98 -16.89 3.64
CA ILE A 255 5.30 -16.34 3.28
C ILE A 255 6.09 -15.91 4.53
N SER A 256 5.43 -15.22 5.48
CA SER A 256 6.05 -14.75 6.73
C SER A 256 6.52 -15.90 7.63
N ARG A 257 5.74 -16.99 7.73
CA ARG A 257 6.14 -18.17 8.52
C ARG A 257 7.39 -18.84 7.96
N ARG A 258 7.46 -18.98 6.63
CA ARG A 258 8.58 -19.67 5.95
C ARG A 258 9.86 -18.83 5.90
N TRP A 259 9.72 -17.50 5.92
CA TRP A 259 10.86 -16.58 6.02
C TRP A 259 11.47 -16.60 7.43
N ASN A 260 10.64 -16.73 8.47
CA ASN A 260 11.08 -16.78 9.85
C ASN A 260 11.57 -18.18 10.29
N ASP A 261 11.10 -19.25 9.64
CA ASP A 261 11.57 -20.62 9.83
C ASP A 261 11.64 -21.38 8.48
N PRO A 262 12.84 -21.51 7.88
CA PRO A 262 13.04 -22.17 6.60
C PRO A 262 12.69 -23.67 6.58
N ASN A 263 12.54 -24.31 7.75
CA ASN A 263 12.34 -25.75 7.91
C ASN A 263 10.91 -26.16 8.32
N ALA A 264 9.96 -25.22 8.36
CA ALA A 264 8.58 -25.54 8.68
C ALA A 264 7.96 -26.50 7.62
N THR A 265 7.65 -27.74 8.02
CA THR A 265 6.91 -28.72 7.19
C THR A 265 5.42 -28.76 7.60
N ASP A 266 4.54 -28.72 6.61
CA ASP A 266 3.09 -28.69 6.80
C ASP A 266 2.54 -30.05 7.26
N ALA A 267 2.07 -30.12 8.51
CA ALA A 267 1.22 -31.21 8.98
C ALA A 267 -0.26 -30.79 8.87
N SER A 268 -0.89 -31.01 7.71
CA SER A 268 -2.35 -31.21 7.59
C SER A 268 -2.76 -31.58 6.16
N GLY A 269 -2.48 -32.82 5.78
CA GLY A 269 -3.24 -33.51 4.74
C GLY A 269 -4.38 -34.30 5.39
N THR A 270 -5.54 -33.69 5.60
CA THR A 270 -6.76 -34.44 5.94
C THR A 270 -7.97 -33.80 5.28
N SER A 271 -8.34 -34.32 4.11
CA SER A 271 -9.61 -34.04 3.44
C SER A 271 -10.78 -34.61 4.26
N PRO A 272 -11.91 -33.90 4.45
CA PRO A 272 -13.11 -34.51 5.02
C PRO A 272 -13.86 -35.29 3.96
N SER A 273 -14.14 -36.56 4.23
CA SER A 273 -14.98 -37.43 3.44
C SER A 273 -16.46 -37.01 3.52
N LEU A 274 -17.08 -36.73 2.36
CA LEU A 274 -18.52 -36.55 2.21
C LEU A 274 -19.26 -37.89 2.22
N ALA A 275 -20.23 -38.05 3.13
CA ALA A 275 -21.19 -39.15 3.13
C ALA A 275 -22.57 -38.67 2.63
N ASN A 276 -22.89 -39.12 1.41
CA ASN A 276 -24.19 -39.29 0.73
C ASN A 276 -25.50 -38.72 1.31
N SER A 277 -26.24 -38.01 0.43
CA SER A 277 -27.69 -38.15 0.25
C SER A 277 -28.05 -38.04 -1.24
N GLN A 278 -29.15 -38.68 -1.65
CA GLN A 278 -29.38 -39.25 -2.98
C GLN A 278 -29.95 -38.30 -4.05
N SER A 279 -29.49 -38.54 -5.29
CA SER A 279 -30.23 -38.69 -6.56
C SER A 279 -31.25 -37.62 -7.03
N ARG A 280 -30.86 -36.88 -8.09
CA ARG A 280 -31.54 -36.88 -9.42
C ARG A 280 -30.69 -36.12 -10.47
N ARG A 281 -30.56 -36.69 -11.68
CA ARG A 281 -30.01 -36.11 -12.93
C ARG A 281 -31.02 -36.39 -14.06
N PRO A 282 -30.96 -35.77 -15.26
CA PRO A 282 -29.99 -34.76 -15.75
C PRO A 282 -30.62 -33.55 -16.50
N LEU A 283 -29.87 -32.45 -16.63
CA LEU A 283 -29.87 -31.69 -17.88
C LEU A 283 -28.41 -31.34 -18.22
N GLN A 284 -28.07 -31.52 -19.48
CA GLN A 284 -26.71 -31.54 -20.02
C GLN A 284 -26.37 -30.16 -20.58
N THR A 285 -25.35 -29.51 -20.03
CA THR A 285 -24.67 -28.34 -20.63
C THR A 285 -23.15 -28.49 -20.47
N ALA A 286 -22.44 -27.96 -21.46
CA ALA A 286 -21.05 -28.15 -21.88
C ALA A 286 -19.96 -28.03 -20.77
N PRO A 287 -18.73 -28.53 -21.00
CA PRO A 287 -17.68 -28.53 -19.98
C PRO A 287 -17.22 -27.09 -19.70
N LEU A 288 -17.32 -26.70 -18.43
CA LEU A 288 -16.87 -25.41 -17.90
C LEU A 288 -15.37 -25.51 -17.56
N ASP A 289 -14.64 -24.43 -17.84
CA ASP A 289 -13.22 -24.27 -17.46
C ASP A 289 -13.06 -24.23 -15.93
N ASP A 290 -11.93 -24.74 -15.41
CA ASP A 290 -11.60 -24.85 -13.98
C ASP A 290 -11.74 -23.53 -13.18
N ILE A 291 -11.78 -22.38 -13.86
CA ILE A 291 -11.91 -21.04 -13.28
C ILE A 291 -13.35 -20.76 -12.81
N ASP A 292 -14.37 -21.29 -13.50
CA ASP A 292 -15.78 -21.11 -13.11
C ASP A 292 -16.18 -22.00 -11.91
N LEU A 293 -15.35 -22.98 -11.54
CA LEU A 293 -15.57 -23.85 -10.38
C LEU A 293 -15.06 -23.20 -9.09
N GLU A 294 -13.93 -22.49 -9.13
CA GLU A 294 -13.38 -21.76 -7.97
C GLU A 294 -14.27 -20.56 -7.58
N ASP A 295 -14.82 -19.83 -8.55
CA ASP A 295 -15.71 -18.69 -8.28
C ASP A 295 -17.05 -19.13 -7.65
N ARG A 296 -17.58 -20.31 -8.03
CA ARG A 296 -18.81 -20.86 -7.44
C ARG A 296 -18.60 -21.51 -6.07
N GLU A 297 -17.39 -21.97 -5.78
CA GLU A 297 -17.01 -22.45 -4.45
C GLU A 297 -16.89 -21.26 -3.47
N PHE A 298 -16.39 -20.12 -3.95
CA PHE A 298 -16.40 -18.85 -3.23
C PHE A 298 -17.81 -18.32 -2.94
N GLU A 299 -18.74 -18.37 -3.91
CA GLU A 299 -20.14 -17.95 -3.70
C GLU A 299 -20.91 -18.85 -2.72
N LYS A 300 -20.58 -20.15 -2.67
CA LYS A 300 -21.20 -21.10 -1.74
C LYS A 300 -20.76 -20.88 -0.30
N ASP A 301 -19.48 -20.62 -0.08
CA ASP A 301 -18.91 -20.29 1.23
C ASP A 301 -19.50 -18.98 1.79
N GLU A 302 -19.86 -18.04 0.92
CA GLU A 302 -20.53 -16.78 1.29
C GLU A 302 -22.00 -16.99 1.69
N SER A 303 -22.69 -17.95 1.05
CA SER A 303 -24.08 -18.31 1.36
C SER A 303 -24.26 -19.19 2.61
N GLU A 304 -23.23 -19.97 2.99
CA GLU A 304 -23.25 -20.81 4.19
C GLU A 304 -22.95 -20.00 5.47
N PHE A 305 -22.44 -18.77 5.34
CA PHE A 305 -22.16 -17.86 6.44
C PHE A 305 -23.36 -17.00 6.90
N THR A 306 -24.53 -17.15 6.27
CA THR A 306 -25.71 -16.28 6.52
C THR A 306 -26.80 -16.86 7.44
N GLU A 307 -26.60 -18.02 8.07
CA GLU A 307 -27.54 -18.53 9.09
C GLU A 307 -26.96 -18.52 10.50
N THR A 308 -26.70 -17.34 11.05
CA THR A 308 -26.89 -17.07 12.48
C THR A 308 -27.31 -15.61 12.66
N PRO A 309 -28.36 -15.31 13.45
CA PRO A 309 -28.77 -13.92 13.63
C PRO A 309 -27.62 -13.17 14.33
N PRO A 310 -27.17 -12.03 13.78
CA PRO A 310 -26.04 -11.31 14.35
C PRO A 310 -26.41 -10.74 15.72
N SER A 311 -25.49 -10.87 16.68
CA SER A 311 -25.59 -10.14 17.94
C SER A 311 -25.35 -8.66 17.72
N SER A 312 -26.04 -7.82 18.49
CA SER A 312 -26.05 -6.34 18.42
C SER A 312 -24.68 -5.64 18.52
N LEU A 313 -23.61 -6.39 18.75
CA LEU A 313 -22.21 -5.94 18.79
C LEU A 313 -21.50 -6.04 17.42
N THR A 314 -22.02 -6.85 16.50
CA THR A 314 -21.43 -7.03 15.15
C THR A 314 -21.89 -5.92 14.20
N ASP A 315 -23.15 -5.50 14.31
CA ASP A 315 -23.68 -4.35 13.56
C ASP A 315 -22.97 -3.04 13.91
N GLN A 316 -22.52 -2.90 15.16
CA GLN A 316 -21.73 -1.74 15.61
C GLN A 316 -20.34 -1.66 14.96
N ARG A 317 -19.72 -2.82 14.67
CA ARG A 317 -18.43 -2.89 13.95
C ARG A 317 -18.60 -2.58 12.46
N ASN A 318 -19.70 -3.05 11.87
CA ASN A 318 -20.02 -2.75 10.47
C ASN A 318 -20.41 -1.28 10.28
N MET A 319 -21.06 -0.60 11.23
CA MET A 319 -21.30 0.85 11.12
C MET A 319 -20.03 1.70 11.21
N LEU A 320 -19.06 1.29 12.03
CA LEU A 320 -17.75 1.97 12.15
C LEU A 320 -16.85 1.75 10.93
N SER A 321 -17.03 0.64 10.22
CA SER A 321 -16.25 0.28 9.03
C SER A 321 -16.94 0.74 7.72
N ALA A 322 -18.27 0.66 7.63
CA ALA A 322 -19.03 1.09 6.45
C ALA A 322 -19.15 2.61 6.31
N SER A 323 -18.90 3.38 7.36
CA SER A 323 -18.73 4.84 7.23
C SER A 323 -17.39 5.25 6.60
N LEU A 324 -16.47 4.29 6.40
CA LEU A 324 -15.24 4.47 5.62
C LEU A 324 -15.45 4.10 4.15
N ASP A 325 -16.19 3.03 3.86
CA ASP A 325 -16.44 2.59 2.47
C ASP A 325 -17.46 3.48 1.73
N ALA A 326 -18.45 4.04 2.44
CA ALA A 326 -19.48 4.87 1.81
C ALA A 326 -19.02 6.31 1.48
N VAL A 327 -17.86 6.77 1.98
CA VAL A 327 -17.34 8.13 1.72
C VAL A 327 -16.30 8.13 0.58
N LEU A 328 -15.85 6.97 0.13
CA LEU A 328 -14.88 6.85 -0.97
C LEU A 328 -15.51 6.82 -2.36
N VAL A 329 -16.82 6.99 -2.48
CA VAL A 329 -17.54 7.03 -3.75
C VAL A 329 -18.33 8.33 -3.85
N GLU A 330 -17.95 9.16 -4.84
CA GLU A 330 -18.54 10.43 -5.29
C GLU A 330 -18.20 11.72 -4.53
N GLN A 331 -17.19 12.45 -5.02
CA GLN A 331 -17.42 13.69 -5.80
C GLN A 331 -16.11 14.20 -6.43
N GLU A 332 -16.09 14.28 -7.76
CA GLU A 332 -15.02 14.90 -8.54
C GLU A 332 -15.04 16.43 -8.39
N GLY A 333 -13.85 17.04 -8.23
CA GLY A 333 -13.72 18.49 -8.41
C GLY A 333 -12.54 19.16 -7.68
N ASN A 334 -11.32 18.94 -8.16
CA ASN A 334 -10.17 19.88 -8.11
C ASN A 334 -9.68 20.54 -6.80
N GLU A 335 -10.13 20.18 -5.59
CA GLU A 335 -9.50 20.60 -4.32
C GLU A 335 -8.66 19.51 -3.62
N PHE A 336 -8.70 18.27 -4.10
CA PHE A 336 -8.20 17.08 -3.39
C PHE A 336 -6.67 16.95 -3.30
N ASN A 337 -5.90 17.68 -4.12
CA ASN A 337 -4.44 17.57 -4.13
C ASN A 337 -3.74 18.28 -2.95
N LYS A 338 -4.44 19.08 -2.14
CA LYS A 338 -3.86 19.65 -0.90
C LYS A 338 -4.13 18.80 0.35
N ALA A 339 -5.27 18.11 0.43
CA ALA A 339 -5.65 17.35 1.63
C ALA A 339 -4.84 16.06 1.79
N ASN A 340 -4.58 15.34 0.69
CA ASN A 340 -3.77 14.11 0.72
C ASN A 340 -2.32 14.39 1.09
N ASP A 341 -1.74 15.48 0.56
CA ASP A 341 -0.35 15.89 0.84
C ASP A 341 -0.17 16.33 2.31
N MET A 342 -1.17 17.00 2.89
CA MET A 342 -1.18 17.36 4.31
C MET A 342 -1.34 16.18 5.26
N THR A 343 -1.94 15.06 4.82
CA THR A 343 -2.23 13.94 5.73
C THR A 343 -0.97 13.11 6.01
N TYR A 344 -0.07 12.96 5.03
CA TYR A 344 1.19 12.22 5.20
C TYR A 344 2.22 12.98 6.04
N ALA A 345 2.24 14.32 5.98
CA ALA A 345 3.13 15.15 6.80
C ALA A 345 2.79 15.14 8.31
N LYS A 346 1.60 14.62 8.68
CA LYS A 346 1.10 14.59 10.06
C LYS A 346 1.30 13.25 10.75
N ILE A 347 1.75 12.21 10.01
CA ILE A 347 1.83 10.84 10.52
C ILE A 347 3.02 10.69 11.46
N LEU A 348 2.79 10.03 12.60
CA LEU A 348 3.82 9.69 13.56
C LEU A 348 4.64 8.48 13.06
N SER A 349 5.89 8.70 12.66
CA SER A 349 6.78 7.61 12.25
C SER A 349 7.40 6.89 13.45
N ASP A 350 7.83 5.64 13.26
CA ASP A 350 8.57 4.88 14.29
C ASP A 350 9.86 5.61 14.72
N MET A 351 10.49 6.37 13.80
CA MET A 351 11.67 7.19 14.11
C MET A 351 11.30 8.34 15.04
N ASP A 352 10.21 9.06 14.78
CA ASP A 352 9.75 10.17 15.62
C ASP A 352 9.42 9.69 17.03
N ILE A 353 8.81 8.50 17.15
CA ILE A 353 8.57 7.86 18.45
C ILE A 353 9.90 7.58 19.15
N ARG A 354 10.87 6.97 18.45
CA ARG A 354 12.19 6.65 19.04
C ARG A 354 12.92 7.92 19.50
N ILE A 355 12.94 8.98 18.69
CA ILE A 355 13.54 10.27 19.04
C ILE A 355 12.85 10.86 20.27
N ALA A 356 11.52 10.94 20.28
CA ALA A 356 10.78 11.46 21.43
C ALA A 356 11.03 10.64 22.70
N LEU A 357 11.11 9.32 22.59
CA LEU A 357 11.41 8.44 23.72
C LEU A 357 12.85 8.63 24.24
N GLU A 358 13.81 8.87 23.36
CA GLU A 358 15.20 9.15 23.73
C GLU A 358 15.33 10.50 24.44
N GLU A 359 14.73 11.57 23.89
CA GLU A 359 14.67 12.88 24.53
C GLU A 359 13.94 12.85 25.87
N PHE A 360 12.83 12.12 25.92
CA PHE A 360 12.09 11.90 27.15
C PHE A 360 12.92 11.15 28.19
N ALA A 361 13.66 10.10 27.79
CA ALA A 361 14.56 9.39 28.68
C ALA A 361 15.72 10.28 29.16
N GLY A 362 16.30 11.12 28.30
CA GLY A 362 17.36 12.05 28.66
C GLY A 362 16.91 13.12 29.65
N SER A 363 15.67 13.61 29.53
CA SER A 363 15.12 14.66 30.40
C SER A 363 14.51 14.15 31.70
N THR A 364 14.04 12.89 31.74
CA THR A 364 13.32 12.33 32.89
C THR A 364 14.04 11.20 33.61
N GLY A 365 15.00 10.56 32.95
CA GLY A 365 15.64 9.32 33.41
C GLY A 365 14.76 8.06 33.25
N ILE A 366 13.54 8.20 32.73
CA ILE A 366 12.58 7.09 32.57
C ILE A 366 12.62 6.59 31.13
N LYS A 367 12.85 5.30 30.96
CA LYS A 367 12.87 4.64 29.64
C LYS A 367 11.54 3.94 29.37
N LEU A 368 11.03 4.12 28.15
CA LEU A 368 9.91 3.38 27.57
C LEU A 368 10.39 2.78 26.25
N SER A 369 9.92 1.59 25.90
CA SER A 369 10.22 0.97 24.60
C SER A 369 9.18 1.31 23.53
N LEU A 370 9.60 1.26 22.28
CA LEU A 370 8.73 1.48 21.12
C LEU A 370 7.52 0.53 21.10
N PRO A 371 7.66 -0.80 21.35
CA PRO A 371 6.51 -1.71 21.40
C PRO A 371 5.46 -1.33 22.43
N VAL A 372 5.85 -0.77 23.59
CA VAL A 372 4.91 -0.31 24.62
C VAL A 372 4.03 0.82 24.08
N VAL A 373 4.65 1.84 23.48
CA VAL A 373 3.90 2.97 22.90
C VAL A 373 3.00 2.51 21.76
N LYS A 374 3.51 1.66 20.85
CA LYS A 374 2.73 1.11 19.73
C LYS A 374 1.58 0.22 20.19
N ALA A 375 1.74 -0.49 21.31
CA ALA A 375 0.66 -1.28 21.90
C ALA A 375 -0.50 -0.39 22.39
N VAL A 376 -0.20 0.76 22.99
CA VAL A 376 -1.22 1.75 23.39
C VAL A 376 -1.91 2.33 22.14
N ILE A 377 -1.14 2.74 21.13
CA ILE A 377 -1.68 3.27 19.87
C ILE A 377 -2.66 2.28 19.21
N ALA A 378 -2.28 0.99 19.14
CA ALA A 378 -3.10 -0.04 18.52
C ALA A 378 -4.47 -0.21 19.21
N VAL A 379 -4.53 0.01 20.53
CA VAL A 379 -5.76 -0.16 21.32
C VAL A 379 -6.62 1.10 21.34
N GLU A 380 -6.02 2.28 21.40
CA GLU A 380 -6.75 3.55 21.58
C GLU A 380 -7.29 4.13 20.27
N SER A 381 -6.53 4.06 19.18
CA SER A 381 -6.90 4.77 17.95
C SER A 381 -6.85 3.91 16.69
N SER A 382 -6.49 2.63 16.80
CA SER A 382 -6.26 1.75 15.64
C SER A 382 -5.19 2.30 14.67
N GLY A 383 -4.26 3.11 15.18
CA GLY A 383 -3.08 3.56 14.43
C GLY A 383 -3.15 4.94 13.77
N ARG A 384 -4.23 5.72 13.93
CA ARG A 384 -4.32 7.07 13.33
C ARG A 384 -4.91 8.11 14.29
N GLY A 385 -4.24 9.27 14.36
CA GLY A 385 -4.62 10.43 15.17
C GLY A 385 -5.39 11.52 14.43
N HIS A 386 -5.44 11.49 13.09
CA HIS A 386 -6.23 12.41 12.27
C HIS A 386 -7.30 11.70 11.45
N LEU A 387 -8.37 12.44 11.15
CA LEU A 387 -9.41 12.06 10.20
C LEU A 387 -8.92 12.24 8.76
N ALA A 388 -9.67 11.69 7.80
CA ALA A 388 -9.36 11.82 6.37
C ALA A 388 -9.36 13.27 5.85
N ASP A 389 -10.10 14.16 6.51
CA ASP A 389 -10.13 15.60 6.21
C ASP A 389 -8.96 16.38 6.85
N GLY A 390 -8.03 15.68 7.51
CA GLY A 390 -6.84 16.26 8.15
C GLY A 390 -7.09 16.87 9.53
N ARG A 391 -8.33 16.83 10.05
CA ARG A 391 -8.65 17.26 11.43
C ARG A 391 -8.20 16.21 12.44
N ALA A 392 -7.91 16.64 13.68
CA ALA A 392 -7.59 15.71 14.76
C ALA A 392 -8.77 14.76 14.99
N LYS A 393 -8.52 13.49 15.27
CA LYS A 393 -9.58 12.57 15.66
C LYS A 393 -10.07 12.97 17.05
N ILE A 394 -11.38 13.18 17.19
CA ILE A 394 -11.98 13.54 18.48
C ILE A 394 -13.09 12.59 18.90
N LEU A 395 -13.35 12.55 20.19
CA LEU A 395 -14.56 11.99 20.77
C LEU A 395 -15.13 13.00 21.77
N PHE A 396 -16.35 13.48 21.53
CA PHE A 396 -16.98 14.48 22.38
C PHE A 396 -17.84 13.84 23.48
N GLU A 397 -17.58 14.21 24.74
CA GLU A 397 -18.22 13.64 25.92
C GLU A 397 -19.20 14.63 26.57
N GLY A 398 -20.48 14.54 26.21
CA GLY A 398 -21.49 15.50 26.68
C GLY A 398 -21.72 15.57 28.20
N HIS A 399 -21.39 14.50 28.93
CA HIS A 399 -21.39 14.49 30.40
C HIS A 399 -20.16 15.14 31.03
N VAL A 400 -19.01 15.09 30.34
CA VAL A 400 -17.84 15.88 30.73
C VAL A 400 -18.10 17.36 30.44
N PHE A 401 -18.82 17.67 29.36
CA PHE A 401 -19.23 19.05 29.06
C PHE A 401 -20.14 19.61 30.14
N TRP A 402 -21.16 18.85 30.56
CA TRP A 402 -22.02 19.20 31.70
C TRP A 402 -21.19 19.52 32.94
N ARG A 403 -20.29 18.61 33.34
CA ARG A 403 -19.45 18.77 34.53
C ARG A 403 -18.52 19.99 34.44
N ASN A 404 -17.94 20.24 33.27
CA ASN A 404 -17.02 21.37 33.08
C ASN A 404 -17.76 22.72 33.07
N LEU A 405 -18.98 22.79 32.54
CA LEU A 405 -19.84 23.97 32.67
C LEU A 405 -20.12 24.29 34.14
N GLU A 406 -20.54 23.30 34.95
CA GLU A 406 -20.77 23.51 36.39
C GLU A 406 -19.50 23.99 37.11
N ARG A 407 -18.35 23.38 36.80
CA ARG A 407 -17.05 23.75 37.38
C ARG A 407 -16.66 25.19 37.02
N LEU A 408 -17.04 25.68 35.85
CA LEU A 408 -16.76 27.03 35.37
C LEU A 408 -17.83 28.05 35.81
N GLY A 409 -18.81 27.64 36.62
CA GLY A 409 -19.84 28.52 37.18
C GLY A 409 -21.06 28.73 36.27
N GLU A 410 -21.14 27.99 35.16
CA GLU A 410 -22.31 27.97 34.29
C GLU A 410 -23.40 27.06 34.85
N SER A 411 -24.65 27.29 34.43
CA SER A 411 -25.79 26.42 34.76
C SER A 411 -26.19 25.59 33.54
N PRO A 412 -25.69 24.34 33.39
CA PRO A 412 -25.92 23.52 32.18
C PRO A 412 -27.40 23.36 31.83
N GLN A 413 -28.28 23.33 32.84
CA GLN A 413 -29.72 23.19 32.69
C GLN A 413 -30.33 24.22 31.72
N ASN A 414 -29.73 25.42 31.64
CA ASN A 414 -30.19 26.50 30.77
C ASN A 414 -29.95 26.21 29.28
N TYR A 415 -29.00 25.31 28.97
CA TYR A 415 -28.55 25.05 27.61
C TYR A 415 -29.03 23.69 27.07
N VAL A 416 -29.74 22.87 27.86
CA VAL A 416 -30.13 21.49 27.48
C VAL A 416 -31.07 21.45 26.30
N LYS A 417 -32.03 22.38 26.23
CA LYS A 417 -33.09 22.36 25.23
C LYS A 417 -32.49 22.52 23.82
N GLY A 418 -32.62 21.50 22.99
CA GLY A 418 -32.05 21.44 21.63
C GLY A 418 -30.58 20.99 21.57
N ASN A 419 -29.97 20.66 22.71
CA ASN A 419 -28.59 20.19 22.85
C ASN A 419 -28.51 18.87 23.63
N GLU A 420 -29.58 18.08 23.64
CA GLU A 420 -29.71 16.86 24.44
C GLU A 420 -28.64 15.80 24.08
N ASP A 421 -28.10 15.86 22.87
CA ASP A 421 -27.05 14.95 22.39
C ASP A 421 -25.62 15.42 22.67
N ILE A 422 -25.45 16.66 23.15
CA ILE A 422 -24.15 17.22 23.55
C ILE A 422 -24.10 17.60 25.04
N LEU A 423 -25.22 17.58 25.75
CA LEU A 423 -25.29 18.01 27.14
C LEU A 423 -26.22 17.13 27.98
N PHE A 424 -25.65 16.26 28.80
CA PHE A 424 -26.38 15.29 29.62
C PHE A 424 -25.58 14.89 30.88
N GLN A 425 -26.22 14.60 32.01
CA GLN A 425 -25.51 14.36 33.28
C GLN A 425 -24.82 13.00 33.38
N LYS A 426 -25.44 11.95 32.84
CA LYS A 426 -24.98 10.57 33.00
C LYS A 426 -24.29 10.12 31.73
N TRP A 427 -23.11 9.49 31.88
CA TRP A 427 -22.40 8.91 30.76
C TRP A 427 -23.32 7.97 29.96
N THR A 428 -23.33 8.15 28.63
CA THR A 428 -24.06 7.30 27.68
C THR A 428 -23.35 7.31 26.33
N ARG A 429 -23.41 6.18 25.62
CA ARG A 429 -22.89 6.05 24.25
C ARG A 429 -23.92 6.37 23.17
N ALA A 430 -25.19 6.56 23.53
CA ALA A 430 -26.29 6.71 22.59
C ALA A 430 -26.13 7.90 21.62
N HIS A 431 -25.36 8.91 22.02
CA HIS A 431 -25.18 10.14 21.26
C HIS A 431 -23.90 10.17 20.41
N TYR A 432 -23.05 9.15 20.50
CA TYR A 432 -21.81 9.10 19.73
C TYR A 432 -22.12 8.90 18.24
N LYS A 433 -21.56 9.77 17.40
CA LYS A 433 -21.71 9.75 15.95
C LYS A 433 -20.47 9.20 15.26
N GLY A 434 -19.30 9.40 15.88
CA GLY A 434 -18.00 8.96 15.38
C GLY A 434 -17.52 9.73 14.14
N GLY A 435 -16.22 9.66 13.88
CA GLY A 435 -15.59 10.28 12.72
C GLY A 435 -15.73 11.81 12.72
N SER A 436 -15.93 12.38 11.52
CA SER A 436 -16.09 13.83 11.33
C SER A 436 -17.31 14.43 12.03
N ARG A 437 -18.37 13.65 12.25
CA ARG A 437 -19.62 14.12 12.89
C ARG A 437 -19.48 14.45 14.37
N GLU A 438 -18.39 14.04 15.01
CA GLU A 438 -18.08 14.50 16.37
C GLU A 438 -17.73 15.99 16.39
N TYR A 439 -17.24 16.55 15.28
CA TYR A 439 -17.02 17.99 15.18
C TYR A 439 -18.33 18.78 15.18
N ASP A 440 -19.40 18.29 14.56
CA ASP A 440 -20.73 18.94 14.63
C ASP A 440 -21.25 19.04 16.07
N ARG A 441 -20.87 18.09 16.93
CA ARG A 441 -21.19 18.11 18.37
C ARG A 441 -20.29 19.11 19.11
N LEU A 442 -19.00 19.10 18.82
CA LEU A 442 -18.03 20.01 19.41
C LEU A 442 -18.32 21.48 19.05
N GLU A 443 -18.61 21.80 17.78
CA GLU A 443 -18.87 23.16 17.31
C GLU A 443 -20.11 23.78 17.97
N ARG A 444 -21.17 22.97 18.16
CA ARG A 444 -22.35 23.38 18.94
C ARG A 444 -22.00 23.64 20.40
N ALA A 445 -21.17 22.80 21.01
CA ALA A 445 -20.71 23.01 22.38
C ALA A 445 -19.82 24.26 22.51
N ILE A 446 -18.95 24.52 21.53
CA ILE A 446 -18.10 25.73 21.46
C ILE A 446 -18.98 26.98 21.42
N SER A 447 -20.11 26.93 20.71
CA SER A 447 -21.07 28.03 20.65
C SER A 447 -21.73 28.36 21.99
N ILE A 448 -21.74 27.42 22.95
CA ILE A 448 -22.22 27.62 24.32
C ILE A 448 -21.07 28.12 25.20
N HIS A 449 -19.96 27.37 25.24
CA HIS A 449 -18.79 27.73 26.04
C HIS A 449 -17.51 27.11 25.45
N PRO A 450 -16.64 27.88 24.79
CA PRO A 450 -15.47 27.35 24.07
C PRO A 450 -14.53 26.49 24.92
N GLN A 451 -14.11 26.99 26.09
CA GLN A 451 -13.16 26.28 26.96
C GLN A 451 -13.75 24.96 27.51
N ALA A 452 -14.97 24.99 28.05
CA ALA A 452 -15.66 23.80 28.53
C ALA A 452 -15.86 22.75 27.42
N ALA A 453 -16.12 23.18 26.18
CA ALA A 453 -16.30 22.30 25.03
C ALA A 453 -15.00 21.57 24.67
N VAL A 454 -13.87 22.30 24.60
CA VAL A 454 -12.55 21.69 24.36
C VAL A 454 -12.17 20.73 25.48
N TYR A 455 -12.46 21.09 26.75
CA TYR A 455 -12.22 20.22 27.90
C TYR A 455 -13.00 18.91 27.85
N ALA A 456 -14.16 18.92 27.20
CA ALA A 456 -15.05 17.77 27.07
C ALA A 456 -14.76 16.86 25.88
N ALA A 457 -13.74 17.16 25.08
CA ALA A 457 -13.34 16.32 23.96
C ALA A 457 -12.03 15.59 24.25
N SER A 458 -11.95 14.32 23.87
CA SER A 458 -10.72 13.54 23.81
C SER A 458 -10.09 13.72 22.44
N TRP A 459 -8.78 13.98 22.39
CA TRP A 459 -8.10 14.41 21.17
C TRP A 459 -7.00 13.45 20.73
N GLY A 460 -6.90 13.28 19.40
CA GLY A 460 -5.77 12.68 18.72
C GLY A 460 -5.60 11.17 18.92
N MET A 461 -4.41 10.68 18.60
CA MET A 461 -4.05 9.26 18.57
C MET A 461 -4.15 8.57 19.94
N PHE A 462 -3.90 9.32 21.01
CA PHE A 462 -3.91 8.82 22.39
C PHE A 462 -5.19 9.23 23.13
N GLN A 463 -6.14 9.89 22.47
CA GLN A 463 -7.43 10.27 23.06
C GLN A 463 -7.28 10.99 24.41
N ILE A 464 -6.34 11.94 24.51
CA ILE A 464 -6.15 12.71 25.74
C ILE A 464 -7.31 13.70 25.88
N LEU A 465 -8.04 13.60 27.00
CA LEU A 465 -9.16 14.49 27.30
C LEU A 465 -8.67 15.92 27.55
N GLY A 466 -9.29 16.90 26.90
CA GLY A 466 -8.86 18.29 26.91
C GLY A 466 -8.84 18.93 28.31
N GLU A 467 -9.64 18.45 29.26
CA GLU A 467 -9.63 18.96 30.64
C GLU A 467 -8.28 18.77 31.34
N ASN A 468 -7.42 17.89 30.81
CA ASN A 468 -6.07 17.66 31.34
C ASN A 468 -5.10 18.79 31.01
N LEU A 469 -5.47 19.74 30.14
CA LEU A 469 -4.69 20.93 29.81
C LEU A 469 -4.21 21.67 31.07
N ASP A 470 -5.11 21.85 32.03
CA ASP A 470 -4.84 22.53 33.30
C ASP A 470 -4.25 21.60 34.37
N GLY A 471 -4.15 20.31 34.07
CA GLY A 471 -3.79 19.24 35.00
C GLY A 471 -2.53 18.49 34.56
N TYR A 472 -2.72 17.26 34.08
CA TYR A 472 -1.62 16.32 33.85
C TYR A 472 -0.74 16.64 32.65
N ILE A 473 -1.19 17.48 31.70
CA ILE A 473 -0.36 17.91 30.56
C ILE A 473 0.13 19.36 30.68
N LYS A 474 0.03 19.98 31.86
CA LYS A 474 0.45 21.36 32.08
C LYS A 474 1.93 21.61 31.76
N GLY A 475 2.79 20.58 31.86
CA GLY A 475 4.20 20.64 31.47
C GLY A 475 4.42 20.90 29.97
N ARG A 476 3.40 20.69 29.13
CA ARG A 476 3.41 21.03 27.70
C ARG A 476 3.37 22.53 27.42
N LYS A 477 2.94 23.34 28.40
CA LYS A 477 2.96 24.82 28.35
C LYS A 477 2.17 25.41 27.18
N TYR A 478 1.06 24.81 26.79
CA TYR A 478 0.09 25.41 25.89
C TYR A 478 -0.40 26.76 26.45
N LYS A 479 -0.59 27.74 25.58
CA LYS A 479 -1.01 29.09 25.99
C LYS A 479 -2.46 29.12 26.48
N ASP A 480 -3.32 28.42 25.77
CA ASP A 480 -4.77 28.35 25.98
C ASP A 480 -5.34 27.12 25.25
N THR A 481 -6.68 26.97 25.28
CA THR A 481 -7.37 25.88 24.58
C THR A 481 -7.24 25.95 23.06
N GLU A 482 -7.11 27.14 22.48
CA GLU A 482 -6.96 27.30 21.02
C GLU A 482 -5.58 26.84 20.56
N ASP A 483 -4.54 27.20 21.31
CA ASP A 483 -3.17 26.75 21.08
C ASP A 483 -3.06 25.22 21.22
N PHE A 484 -3.72 24.62 22.22
CA PHE A 484 -3.82 23.17 22.34
C PHE A 484 -4.48 22.53 21.10
N VAL A 485 -5.68 23.00 20.72
CA VAL A 485 -6.43 22.47 19.56
C VAL A 485 -5.63 22.62 18.27
N LYS A 486 -4.97 23.77 18.06
CA LYS A 486 -4.10 24.00 16.91
C LYS A 486 -3.03 22.92 16.79
N HIS A 487 -2.31 22.62 17.87
CA HIS A 487 -1.27 21.58 17.85
C HIS A 487 -1.85 20.17 17.65
N GLN A 488 -3.05 19.88 18.16
CA GLN A 488 -3.72 18.61 17.85
C GLN A 488 -3.98 18.45 16.34
N HIS A 489 -4.31 19.54 15.64
CA HIS A 489 -4.48 19.55 14.18
C HIS A 489 -3.16 19.53 13.41
N GLU A 490 -2.04 19.86 14.04
CA GLU A 490 -0.76 20.07 13.38
C GLU A 490 -0.01 18.77 13.07
N SER A 491 0.13 17.85 14.05
CA SER A 491 0.86 16.58 13.85
C SER A 491 0.55 15.58 14.96
N GLU A 492 0.60 14.28 14.64
CA GLU A 492 0.47 13.19 15.61
C GLU A 492 1.64 13.17 16.62
N TYR A 493 2.77 13.82 16.28
CA TYR A 493 3.87 14.03 17.21
C TYR A 493 3.45 14.80 18.46
N PHE A 494 2.58 15.81 18.33
CA PHE A 494 2.04 16.52 19.49
C PHE A 494 1.16 15.60 20.36
N HIS A 495 0.41 14.68 19.75
CA HIS A 495 -0.39 13.70 20.50
C HIS A 495 0.51 12.79 21.35
N LEU A 496 1.66 12.37 20.80
CA LEU A 496 2.65 11.58 21.54
C LEU A 496 3.24 12.36 22.72
N LEU A 497 3.64 13.61 22.50
CA LEU A 497 4.23 14.41 23.58
C LEU A 497 3.23 14.66 24.72
N ASP A 498 1.95 14.88 24.39
CA ASP A 498 0.88 15.03 25.38
C ASP A 498 0.65 13.74 26.15
N PHE A 499 0.66 12.60 25.45
CA PHE A 499 0.59 11.29 26.09
C PHE A 499 1.74 11.06 27.07
N LEU A 500 2.99 11.33 26.67
CA LEU A 500 4.17 11.15 27.50
C LEU A 500 4.11 12.01 28.76
N GLU A 501 3.74 13.29 28.62
CA GLU A 501 3.57 14.18 29.77
C GLU A 501 2.41 13.70 30.68
N PHE A 502 1.30 13.25 30.09
CA PHE A 502 0.16 12.74 30.83
C PHE A 502 0.52 11.53 31.70
N ILE A 503 1.16 10.50 31.13
CA ILE A 503 1.51 9.28 31.88
C ILE A 503 2.61 9.53 32.92
N ARG A 504 3.48 10.51 32.68
CA ARG A 504 4.50 10.96 33.64
C ARG A 504 3.88 11.66 34.84
N SER A 505 2.86 12.48 34.59
CA SER A 505 2.27 13.35 35.62
C SER A 505 1.15 12.67 36.39
N LYS A 506 0.32 11.85 35.72
CA LYS A 506 -0.83 11.19 36.35
C LYS A 506 -0.41 10.08 37.29
N THR A 507 -1.02 10.04 38.47
CA THR A 507 -0.82 9.02 39.50
C THR A 507 -2.08 8.16 39.59
N SER A 508 -1.91 6.85 39.70
CA SER A 508 -2.99 5.89 39.98
C SER A 508 -2.45 4.80 40.90
N ARG A 509 -3.28 4.31 41.84
CA ARG A 509 -2.91 3.25 42.80
C ARG A 509 -1.53 3.46 43.47
N GLY A 510 -1.19 4.72 43.77
CA GLY A 510 0.04 5.10 44.46
C GLY A 510 1.28 5.34 43.58
N ASN A 511 1.26 4.98 42.29
CA ASN A 511 2.42 5.14 41.38
C ASN A 511 2.08 6.07 40.21
N LYS A 512 3.10 6.63 39.53
CA LYS A 512 2.87 7.30 38.25
C LYS A 512 2.42 6.28 37.21
N LEU A 513 1.57 6.67 36.27
CA LEU A 513 1.11 5.74 35.24
C LEU A 513 2.28 5.15 34.44
N ILE A 514 3.27 5.98 34.15
CA ILE A 514 4.48 5.55 33.43
C ILE A 514 5.23 4.43 34.17
N ASP A 515 5.18 4.37 35.49
CA ASP A 515 5.90 3.35 36.28
C ASP A 515 5.36 1.94 36.02
N TYR A 516 4.10 1.81 35.58
CA TYR A 516 3.49 0.52 35.24
C TYR A 516 3.99 -0.06 33.92
N ILE A 517 4.48 0.79 33.02
CA ILE A 517 4.86 0.41 31.65
C ILE A 517 6.30 0.81 31.28
N SER A 518 7.09 1.30 32.24
CA SER A 518 8.50 1.66 32.04
C SER A 518 9.43 0.45 31.95
N GLU A 519 10.55 0.61 31.24
CA GLU A 519 11.58 -0.43 31.08
C GLU A 519 12.23 -0.88 32.39
N GLY A 520 12.04 -0.15 33.50
CA GLY A 520 12.45 -0.61 34.83
C GLY A 520 11.81 -1.94 35.24
N ARG A 521 10.71 -2.34 34.59
CA ARG A 521 10.03 -3.62 34.78
C ARG A 521 10.55 -4.75 33.87
N SER A 522 11.57 -4.50 33.04
CA SER A 522 12.20 -5.52 32.19
C SER A 522 11.21 -6.32 31.32
N GLY A 523 10.18 -5.65 30.81
CA GLY A 523 9.14 -6.25 29.98
C GLY A 523 7.97 -6.90 30.73
N ASP A 524 7.97 -6.95 32.07
CA ASP A 524 6.84 -7.40 32.89
C ASP A 524 5.94 -6.23 33.30
N TYR A 525 5.35 -5.58 32.29
CA TYR A 525 4.51 -4.40 32.50
C TYR A 525 3.17 -4.75 33.14
N ASP A 526 2.72 -3.91 34.07
CA ASP A 526 1.42 -4.04 34.72
C ASP A 526 0.35 -3.32 33.90
N TRP A 527 -0.07 -3.99 32.83
CA TRP A 527 -1.10 -3.53 31.91
C TRP A 527 -2.45 -3.31 32.60
N GLU A 528 -2.72 -4.02 33.69
CA GLU A 528 -3.98 -3.87 34.43
C GLU A 528 -4.02 -2.54 35.18
N ALA A 529 -2.99 -2.26 36.00
CA ALA A 529 -2.91 -1.02 36.75
C ALA A 529 -2.75 0.18 35.80
N PHE A 530 -2.01 0.03 34.71
CA PHE A 530 -1.92 1.04 33.66
C PHE A 530 -3.29 1.34 33.05
N ALA A 531 -4.00 0.33 32.53
CA ALA A 531 -5.30 0.52 31.89
C ALA A 531 -6.37 1.05 32.87
N PHE A 532 -6.34 0.63 34.14
CA PHE A 532 -7.21 1.20 35.17
C PHE A 532 -6.95 2.68 35.38
N GLY A 533 -5.68 3.10 35.45
CA GLY A 533 -5.31 4.50 35.63
C GLY A 533 -5.51 5.35 34.38
N TYR A 534 -5.36 4.76 33.19
CA TYR A 534 -5.49 5.44 31.91
C TYR A 534 -6.96 5.56 31.47
N ASN A 535 -7.68 4.43 31.38
CA ASN A 535 -9.06 4.36 30.89
C ASN A 535 -10.14 4.43 32.00
N GLY A 536 -9.75 4.30 33.26
CA GLY A 536 -10.66 4.34 34.42
C GLY A 536 -11.22 2.98 34.84
N SER A 537 -12.14 2.97 35.80
CA SER A 537 -12.67 1.75 36.43
C SER A 537 -13.39 0.79 35.48
N GLY A 538 -13.90 1.30 34.35
CA GLY A 538 -14.54 0.51 33.30
C GLY A 538 -13.58 -0.25 32.37
N TYR A 539 -12.26 -0.14 32.56
CA TYR A 539 -11.26 -0.69 31.64
C TYR A 539 -11.40 -2.21 31.37
N ALA A 540 -11.87 -2.97 32.37
CA ALA A 540 -12.02 -4.42 32.28
C ALA A 540 -13.15 -4.85 31.32
N VAL A 541 -14.23 -4.07 31.24
CA VAL A 541 -15.38 -4.37 30.36
C VAL A 541 -14.96 -4.36 28.89
N SER A 542 -14.02 -3.49 28.53
CA SER A 542 -13.47 -3.38 27.16
C SER A 542 -12.10 -4.04 27.00
N GLN A 543 -11.71 -4.86 27.99
CA GLN A 543 -10.45 -5.63 28.02
C GLN A 543 -9.21 -4.84 27.60
N TYR A 544 -9.10 -3.57 28.00
CA TYR A 544 -7.99 -2.69 27.57
C TYR A 544 -6.63 -3.28 27.90
N HIS A 545 -6.45 -3.72 29.15
CA HIS A 545 -5.24 -4.37 29.64
C HIS A 545 -4.85 -5.61 28.81
N THR A 546 -5.80 -6.51 28.52
CA THR A 546 -5.53 -7.70 27.71
C THR A 546 -5.15 -7.33 26.29
N ARG A 547 -5.86 -6.39 25.67
CA ARG A 547 -5.59 -5.95 24.29
C ARG A 547 -4.21 -5.29 24.17
N MET A 548 -3.83 -4.44 25.12
CA MET A 548 -2.51 -3.80 25.14
C MET A 548 -1.40 -4.84 25.33
N LYS A 549 -1.58 -5.78 26.27
CA LYS A 549 -0.62 -6.88 26.48
C LYS A 549 -0.43 -7.71 25.21
N VAL A 550 -1.53 -8.13 24.56
CA VAL A 550 -1.46 -8.93 23.34
C VAL A 550 -0.80 -8.15 22.20
N ALA A 551 -1.12 -6.86 22.05
CA ALA A 551 -0.48 -6.01 21.05
C ALA A 551 1.02 -5.87 21.29
N TYR A 552 1.44 -5.66 22.55
CA TYR A 552 2.84 -5.59 22.93
C TYR A 552 3.60 -6.89 22.63
N GLU A 553 3.07 -8.05 23.04
CA GLU A 553 3.74 -9.34 22.78
C GLU A 553 3.86 -9.61 21.27
N LYS A 554 2.85 -9.24 20.48
CA LYS A 554 2.92 -9.34 19.02
C LYS A 554 4.03 -8.46 18.44
N LEU A 555 4.13 -7.21 18.88
CA LEU A 555 5.15 -6.25 18.42
C LEU A 555 6.56 -6.71 18.82
N LYS A 556 6.71 -7.20 20.06
CA LYS A 556 7.96 -7.77 20.55
C LYS A 556 8.40 -8.99 19.75
N ALA A 557 7.47 -9.90 19.42
CA ALA A 557 7.75 -11.07 18.58
C ALA A 557 8.17 -10.71 17.14
N GLN A 558 7.80 -9.50 16.67
CA GLN A 558 8.19 -8.97 15.36
C GLN A 558 9.56 -8.27 15.37
N GLY A 559 10.26 -8.22 16.52
CA GLY A 559 11.58 -7.59 16.63
C GLY A 559 11.57 -6.06 16.60
N ILE A 560 10.41 -5.44 16.88
CA ILE A 560 10.22 -3.98 16.96
C ILE A 560 10.78 -3.41 18.27
#